data_AF-A0A2E6H3K0-F1
#
_entry.id   AF-A0A2E6H3K0-F1
#
_cell.length_a   1.000
_cell.length_b   1.000
_cell.length_c   1.000
_cell.angle_alpha   90.00
_cell.angle_beta   90.00
_cell.angle_gamma   90.00
#
_symmetry.space_group_name_H-M   'P 1'
#
loop_
_entity.id
_entity.type
_entity.pdbx_description
1 polymer ?
#
loop_
_entity_poly.entity_id
_entity_poly.type
_entity_poly.pdbx_seq_one_letter_code
_entity_poly.pdbx_strand_id
1 'polypeptide(L)'
;MKTDFETLKALALYTIDHLKEKGMIDFEISTREVLIEAMATEFGVCFSTDEDIRDQAIEEVEDKMGVDNLPDDVTESEMFNHARKEIIKGFSGENIGGLYLVESLHQIAHRMTKFLLDSEHIEDVFGTDEELVTFLVSVIRSFNPKRETRD
;
A
#
# COMPACT_ATOMS: atom_id res chain seq x y z
N MET A 1 -5.51 -7.69 12.28
CA MET A 1 -4.49 -8.10 11.31
C MET A 1 -3.62 -6.88 11.17
N LYS A 2 -2.34 -6.98 11.52
CA LYS A 2 -1.40 -5.88 11.34
C LYS A 2 -0.99 -5.89 9.88
N THR A 3 -1.04 -4.74 9.21
CA THR A 3 -0.55 -4.60 7.85
C THR A 3 0.94 -4.22 7.86
N ASP A 4 1.65 -4.67 6.84
CA ASP A 4 3.09 -4.57 6.65
C ASP A 4 3.41 -4.57 5.13
N PHE A 5 4.70 -4.57 4.77
CA PHE A 5 5.10 -4.60 3.35
C PHE A 5 4.63 -5.86 2.61
N GLU A 6 4.52 -7.01 3.29
CA GLU A 6 3.96 -8.23 2.67
C GLU A 6 2.47 -8.07 2.33
N THR A 7 1.74 -7.26 3.09
CA THR A 7 0.37 -6.86 2.75
C THR A 7 0.32 -6.04 1.46
N LEU A 8 1.32 -5.17 1.22
CA LEU A 8 1.44 -4.42 -0.04
C LEU A 8 1.79 -5.32 -1.22
N LYS A 9 2.66 -6.32 -1.02
CA LYS A 9 2.92 -7.36 -2.03
C LYS A 9 1.67 -8.16 -2.36
N ALA A 10 0.85 -8.50 -1.36
CA ALA A 10 -0.43 -9.17 -1.59
C ALA A 10 -1.38 -8.31 -2.42
N LEU A 11 -1.46 -6.99 -2.17
CA LEU A 11 -2.22 -6.05 -3.00
C LEU A 11 -1.67 -5.95 -4.43
N ALA A 12 -0.35 -5.91 -4.59
CA ALA A 12 0.33 -5.89 -5.88
C ALA A 12 0.02 -7.14 -6.70
N LEU A 13 0.22 -8.32 -6.11
CA LEU A 13 -0.13 -9.61 -6.72
C LEU A 13 -1.61 -9.65 -7.12
N TYR A 14 -2.51 -9.32 -6.19
CA TYR A 14 -3.94 -9.28 -6.45
C TYR A 14 -4.27 -8.36 -7.63
N THR A 15 -3.67 -7.18 -7.69
CA THR A 15 -3.92 -6.20 -8.75
C THR A 15 -3.39 -6.68 -10.11
N ILE A 16 -2.15 -7.19 -10.15
CA ILE A 16 -1.50 -7.73 -11.35
C ILE A 16 -2.30 -8.90 -11.92
N ASP A 17 -2.76 -9.80 -11.06
CA ASP A 17 -3.53 -10.98 -11.48
C ASP A 17 -4.86 -10.55 -12.13
N HIS A 18 -5.58 -9.60 -11.53
CA HIS A 18 -6.81 -9.08 -12.11
C HIS A 18 -6.57 -8.32 -13.43
N LEU A 19 -5.48 -7.56 -13.55
CA LEU A 19 -5.11 -6.89 -14.80
C LEU A 19 -4.81 -7.91 -15.90
N LYS A 20 -4.05 -8.97 -15.59
CA LYS A 20 -3.71 -10.04 -16.54
C LYS A 20 -4.93 -10.86 -16.95
N GLU A 21 -5.77 -11.27 -15.99
CA GLU A 21 -7.02 -11.97 -16.26
C GLU A 21 -7.99 -11.17 -17.13
N LYS A 22 -8.01 -9.85 -16.95
CA LYS A 22 -8.82 -8.94 -17.76
C LYS A 22 -8.20 -8.66 -19.14
N GLY A 23 -6.96 -9.07 -19.38
CA GLY A 23 -6.22 -8.84 -20.62
C GLY A 23 -5.80 -7.38 -20.79
N MET A 24 -5.60 -6.64 -19.70
CA MET A 24 -5.17 -5.23 -19.71
C MET A 24 -3.65 -5.08 -19.75
N ILE A 25 -2.90 -6.10 -19.34
CA ILE A 25 -1.43 -6.12 -19.41
C ILE A 25 -0.96 -7.50 -19.86
N ASP A 26 0.21 -7.54 -20.49
CA ASP A 26 0.99 -8.77 -20.66
C ASP A 26 2.42 -8.61 -20.14
N PHE A 27 2.99 -9.72 -19.67
CA PHE A 27 4.33 -9.78 -19.12
C PHE A 27 4.84 -11.23 -19.06
N GLU A 28 6.16 -11.40 -19.15
CA GLU A 28 6.81 -12.71 -19.02
C GLU A 28 6.67 -13.29 -17.61
N ILE A 29 6.44 -14.60 -17.50
CA ILE A 29 6.35 -15.28 -16.20
C ILE A 29 7.63 -15.10 -15.37
N SER A 30 8.79 -15.01 -16.03
CA SER A 30 10.11 -14.76 -15.43
C SER A 30 10.19 -13.45 -14.65
N THR A 31 9.46 -12.41 -15.05
CA THR A 31 9.51 -11.08 -14.42
C THR A 31 8.42 -10.88 -13.37
N ARG A 32 7.53 -11.86 -13.17
CA ARG A 32 6.35 -11.74 -12.30
C ARG A 32 6.68 -11.29 -10.87
N GLU A 33 7.65 -11.96 -10.22
CA GLU A 33 8.04 -11.59 -8.85
C GLU A 33 8.58 -10.17 -8.78
N VAL A 34 9.44 -9.79 -9.74
CA VAL A 34 10.02 -8.44 -9.80
C VAL A 34 8.94 -7.39 -10.03
N LEU A 35 7.97 -7.66 -10.91
CA LEU A 35 6.85 -6.77 -11.16
C LEU A 35 5.98 -6.58 -9.90
N ILE A 36 5.72 -7.65 -9.15
CA ILE A 36 4.98 -7.59 -7.87
C ILE A 36 5.73 -6.72 -6.86
N GLU A 37 7.04 -6.92 -6.69
CA GLU A 37 7.84 -6.13 -5.75
C GLU A 37 7.93 -4.66 -6.15
N ALA A 38 8.09 -4.38 -7.45
CA ALA A 38 8.11 -3.02 -7.98
C ALA A 38 6.77 -2.31 -7.74
N MET A 39 5.64 -2.99 -8.03
CA MET A 39 4.31 -2.42 -7.79
C MET A 39 4.02 -2.26 -6.29
N ALA A 40 4.47 -3.19 -5.44
CA ALA A 40 4.34 -3.06 -3.99
C ALA A 40 5.11 -1.85 -3.45
N THR A 41 6.29 -1.57 -4.01
CA THR A 41 7.09 -0.39 -3.67
C THR A 41 6.35 0.89 -4.04
N GLU A 42 5.76 0.96 -5.24
CA GLU A 42 4.93 2.10 -5.64
C GLU A 42 3.68 2.24 -4.76
N PHE A 43 3.05 1.13 -4.36
CA PHE A 43 1.95 1.17 -3.39
C PHE A 43 2.39 1.66 -2.02
N GLY A 44 3.61 1.39 -1.59
CA GLY A 44 4.17 1.92 -0.33
C GLY A 44 4.32 3.44 -0.30
N VAL A 45 4.27 4.12 -1.45
CA VAL A 45 4.20 5.60 -1.52
C VAL A 45 2.76 6.09 -1.33
N CYS A 46 1.77 5.28 -1.67
CA CYS A 46 0.35 5.61 -1.68
C CYS A 46 -0.40 5.19 -0.41
N PHE A 47 0.11 4.17 0.27
CA PHE A 47 -0.51 3.55 1.43
C PHE A 47 0.45 3.55 2.62
N SER A 48 -0.09 3.74 3.81
CA SER A 48 0.62 3.46 5.06
C SER A 48 0.08 2.18 5.69
N THR A 49 1.01 1.37 6.19
CA THR A 49 0.74 0.14 6.93
C THR A 49 0.66 0.40 8.44
N ASP A 50 0.19 -0.58 9.21
CA ASP A 50 0.26 -0.52 10.67
C ASP A 50 1.73 -0.46 11.17
N GLU A 51 2.66 -1.06 10.44
CA GLU A 51 4.10 -0.99 10.71
C GLU A 51 4.64 0.43 10.49
N ASP A 52 4.35 1.06 9.34
CA ASP A 52 4.77 2.43 9.06
C ASP A 52 4.23 3.41 10.12
N ILE A 53 2.95 3.26 10.49
CA ILE A 53 2.32 4.10 11.51
C ILE A 53 2.96 3.88 12.89
N ARG A 54 3.35 2.64 13.20
CA ARG A 54 4.04 2.32 14.45
C ARG A 54 5.40 3.01 14.49
N ASP A 55 6.18 2.89 13.43
CA ASP A 55 7.53 3.43 13.37
C ASP A 55 7.50 4.97 13.40
N GLN A 56 6.59 5.59 12.65
CA GLN A 56 6.36 7.04 12.70
C GLN A 56 5.92 7.51 14.09
N ALA A 57 5.07 6.74 14.79
CA ALA A 57 4.66 7.09 16.15
C ALA A 57 5.80 6.98 17.16
N ILE A 58 6.73 6.05 16.97
CA ILE A 58 7.95 5.95 17.78
C ILE A 58 8.82 7.18 17.54
N GLU A 59 9.11 7.50 16.28
CA GLU A 59 9.91 8.67 15.89
C GLU A 59 9.34 9.98 16.48
N GLU A 60 8.02 10.19 16.39
CA GLU A 60 7.37 11.39 16.94
C GLU A 60 7.49 11.49 18.47
N VAL A 61 7.48 10.36 19.18
CA VAL A 61 7.65 10.33 20.64
C VAL A 61 9.10 10.58 21.02
N GLU A 62 10.05 9.98 20.30
CA GLU A 62 11.49 10.19 20.49
C GLU A 62 11.87 11.65 20.31
N ASP A 63 11.37 12.30 19.25
CA ASP A 63 11.59 13.72 18.97
C ASP A 63 11.04 14.63 20.08
N LYS A 64 9.90 14.25 20.69
CA LYS A 64 9.25 15.05 21.74
C LYS A 64 9.87 14.88 23.13
N MET A 65 10.30 13.67 23.47
CA MET A 65 10.85 13.35 24.80
C MET A 65 12.33 13.68 24.93
N GLY A 66 13.06 13.67 23.81
CA GLY A 66 14.51 13.65 23.78
C GLY A 66 15.06 12.29 24.21
N VAL A 67 16.23 11.93 23.67
CA VAL A 67 16.84 10.60 23.81
C VAL A 67 17.03 10.17 25.27
N ASP A 68 17.22 11.13 26.18
CA ASP A 68 17.51 10.88 27.60
C ASP A 68 16.27 10.54 28.47
N ASN A 69 15.05 10.72 27.96
CA ASN A 69 13.80 10.48 28.72
C ASN A 69 12.94 9.35 28.14
N LEU A 70 13.48 8.55 27.21
CA LEU A 70 12.74 7.46 26.60
C LEU A 70 12.59 6.28 27.59
N PRO A 71 11.36 5.79 27.82
CA PRO A 71 11.16 4.56 28.58
C PRO A 71 11.71 3.35 27.83
N ASP A 72 12.06 2.28 28.57
CA ASP A 72 12.60 1.03 28.01
C ASP A 72 11.67 0.39 26.95
N ASP A 73 10.36 0.61 27.05
CA ASP A 73 9.39 0.29 26.00
C ASP A 73 8.48 1.49 25.70
N VAL A 74 8.78 2.17 24.61
CA VAL A 74 8.02 3.32 24.11
C VAL A 74 6.61 2.92 23.68
N THR A 75 6.43 1.69 23.18
CA THR A 75 5.19 1.24 22.53
C THR A 75 4.05 0.96 23.52
N GLU A 76 4.37 0.83 24.81
CA GLU A 76 3.37 0.70 25.89
C GLU A 76 2.94 2.05 26.48
N SER A 77 3.61 3.15 26.10
CA SER A 77 3.34 4.47 26.68
C SER A 77 2.00 5.07 26.21
N GLU A 78 1.39 5.90 27.05
CA GLU A 78 0.21 6.70 26.66
C GLU A 78 0.55 7.67 25.52
N MET A 79 1.80 8.18 25.48
CA MET A 79 2.26 9.10 24.44
C MET A 79 2.35 8.43 23.07
N PHE A 80 2.88 7.21 22.98
CA PHE A 80 2.86 6.44 21.74
C PHE A 80 1.43 6.18 21.27
N ASN A 81 0.54 5.76 22.19
CA ASN A 81 -0.86 5.54 21.86
C ASN A 81 -1.58 6.81 21.38
N HIS A 82 -1.18 7.98 21.89
CA HIS A 82 -1.67 9.27 21.44
C HIS A 82 -1.12 9.63 20.05
N ALA A 83 0.20 9.56 19.84
CA ALA A 83 0.84 9.85 18.55
C ALA A 83 0.27 8.97 17.42
N ARG A 84 0.16 7.65 17.65
CA ARG A 84 -0.45 6.71 16.70
C ARG A 84 -1.88 7.11 16.32
N LYS A 85 -2.70 7.58 17.27
CA LYS A 85 -4.06 8.04 16.98
C LYS A 85 -4.08 9.33 16.16
N GLU A 86 -3.17 10.25 16.42
CA GLU A 86 -3.07 11.49 15.64
C GLU A 86 -2.60 11.23 14.20
N ILE A 87 -1.61 10.36 14.00
CA ILE A 87 -1.18 9.92 12.67
C ILE A 87 -2.35 9.28 11.90
N ILE A 88 -3.08 8.35 12.53
CA ILE A 88 -4.24 7.70 11.90
C ILE A 88 -5.32 8.71 11.49
N LYS A 89 -5.55 9.76 12.29
CA LYS A 89 -6.50 10.84 11.95
C LYS A 89 -6.03 11.70 10.79
N GLY A 90 -4.72 11.74 10.52
CA GLY A 90 -4.14 12.43 9.37
C GLY A 90 -4.55 11.78 8.04
N PHE A 91 -4.83 10.48 8.04
CA PHE A 91 -5.45 9.81 6.90
C PHE A 91 -6.94 10.13 6.84
N SER A 92 -7.51 10.17 5.63
CA SER A 92 -8.89 10.61 5.36
C SER A 92 -9.99 9.70 5.95
N GLY A 93 -9.67 8.86 6.94
CA GLY A 93 -10.58 7.89 7.57
C GLY A 93 -10.87 6.65 6.72
N GLU A 94 -10.42 6.63 5.47
CA GLU A 94 -10.55 5.48 4.57
C GLU A 94 -9.33 4.57 4.71
N ASN A 95 -9.60 3.26 4.84
CA ASN A 95 -8.61 2.21 4.69
C ASN A 95 -9.14 1.11 3.79
N ILE A 96 -8.24 0.41 3.10
CA ILE A 96 -8.54 -0.73 2.24
C ILE A 96 -7.78 -1.92 2.80
N GLY A 97 -8.51 -2.91 3.32
CA GLY A 97 -7.88 -4.10 3.89
C GLY A 97 -6.96 -3.83 5.10
N GLY A 98 -7.07 -2.67 5.75
CA GLY A 98 -6.17 -2.22 6.80
C GLY A 98 -4.97 -1.39 6.32
N LEU A 99 -4.88 -1.10 5.02
CA LEU A 99 -3.94 -0.14 4.44
C LEU A 99 -4.56 1.25 4.44
N TYR A 100 -3.89 2.23 5.04
CA TYR A 100 -4.37 3.60 5.17
C TYR A 100 -4.01 4.41 3.93
N LEU A 101 -4.97 5.16 3.38
CA LEU A 101 -4.76 5.93 2.15
C LEU A 101 -4.03 7.24 2.45
N VAL A 102 -2.83 7.41 1.87
CA VAL A 102 -2.04 8.67 1.92
C VAL A 102 -2.57 9.68 0.92
N GLU A 103 -3.07 9.21 -0.23
CA GLU A 103 -3.73 10.01 -1.26
C GLU A 103 -5.06 9.37 -1.69
N SER A 104 -5.88 10.08 -2.47
CA SER A 104 -7.19 9.54 -2.87
C SER A 104 -7.05 8.32 -3.77
N LEU A 105 -7.98 7.37 -3.69
CA LEU A 105 -7.93 6.14 -4.50
C LEU A 105 -7.82 6.39 -6.01
N HIS A 106 -8.39 7.49 -6.51
CA HIS A 106 -8.25 7.89 -7.91
C HIS A 106 -6.80 8.30 -8.24
N GLN A 107 -6.14 9.05 -7.35
CA GLN A 107 -4.72 9.41 -7.53
C GLN A 107 -3.82 8.18 -7.49
N ILE A 108 -4.09 7.25 -6.57
CA ILE A 108 -3.40 5.95 -6.52
C ILE A 108 -3.56 5.22 -7.85
N ALA A 109 -4.79 5.12 -8.37
CA ALA A 109 -5.04 4.49 -9.67
C ALA A 109 -4.31 5.19 -10.82
N HIS A 110 -4.26 6.53 -10.85
CA HIS A 110 -3.45 7.26 -11.84
C HIS A 110 -1.95 6.95 -11.72
N ARG A 111 -1.41 6.88 -10.50
CA ARG A 111 -0.01 6.51 -10.29
C ARG A 111 0.27 5.09 -10.77
N MET A 112 -0.62 4.16 -10.45
CA MET A 112 -0.50 2.78 -10.92
C MET A 112 -0.62 2.68 -12.44
N THR A 113 -1.56 3.39 -13.08
CA THR A 113 -1.63 3.45 -14.55
C THR A 113 -0.32 3.94 -15.16
N LYS A 114 0.27 5.00 -14.58
CA LYS A 114 1.58 5.48 -15.02
C LYS A 114 2.67 4.42 -14.82
N PHE A 115 2.71 3.77 -13.65
CA PHE A 115 3.63 2.67 -13.39
C PHE A 115 3.47 1.55 -14.43
N LEU A 116 2.24 1.17 -14.79
CA LEU A 116 2.00 0.13 -15.80
C LEU A 116 2.59 0.52 -17.17
N LEU A 117 2.45 1.78 -17.56
CA LEU A 117 2.97 2.30 -18.83
C LEU A 117 4.50 2.48 -18.85
N ASP A 118 5.10 2.76 -17.70
CA ASP A 118 6.54 3.07 -17.57
C ASP A 118 7.38 1.84 -17.15
N SER A 119 6.74 0.75 -16.68
CA SER A 119 7.44 -0.44 -16.16
C SER A 119 8.13 -1.23 -17.27
N GLU A 120 9.44 -1.45 -17.12
CA GLU A 120 10.21 -2.31 -18.03
C GLU A 120 9.89 -3.81 -17.90
N HIS A 121 9.11 -4.19 -16.89
CA HIS A 121 8.71 -5.58 -16.64
C HIS A 121 7.34 -5.91 -17.23
N ILE A 122 6.69 -4.94 -17.89
CA ILE A 122 5.44 -5.11 -18.64
C ILE A 122 5.77 -5.02 -20.12
N GLU A 123 5.30 -5.99 -20.90
CA GLU A 123 5.56 -6.04 -22.34
C GLU A 123 4.58 -5.15 -23.10
N ASP A 124 3.30 -5.28 -22.76
CA ASP A 124 2.22 -4.56 -23.42
C ASP A 124 1.16 -4.12 -22.40
N VAL A 125 0.63 -2.91 -22.61
CA VAL A 125 -0.52 -2.36 -21.87
C VAL A 125 -1.65 -2.11 -22.85
N PHE A 126 -2.83 -2.64 -22.53
CA PHE A 126 -4.02 -2.56 -23.36
C PHE A 126 -5.12 -1.75 -22.68
N GLY A 127 -5.78 -0.90 -23.46
CA GLY A 127 -6.86 -0.02 -22.99
C GLY A 127 -6.41 1.44 -22.93
N THR A 128 -7.38 2.31 -22.68
CA THR A 128 -7.15 3.75 -22.47
C THR A 128 -6.81 4.04 -21.02
N ASP A 129 -6.17 5.18 -20.76
CA ASP A 129 -5.87 5.66 -19.40
C ASP A 129 -7.12 5.67 -18.51
N GLU A 130 -8.26 6.11 -19.05
CA GLU A 130 -9.53 6.16 -18.32
C GLU A 130 -10.05 4.76 -17.95
N GLU A 131 -9.92 3.79 -18.85
CA GLU A 131 -10.30 2.40 -18.61
C GLU A 131 -9.41 1.76 -17.53
N LEU A 132 -8.10 1.97 -17.62
CA LEU A 132 -7.12 1.46 -16.64
C LEU A 132 -7.38 2.05 -15.25
N VAL A 133 -7.53 3.38 -15.16
CA VAL A 133 -7.81 4.06 -13.88
C VAL A 133 -9.11 3.56 -13.27
N THR A 134 -10.19 3.48 -14.06
CA THR A 134 -11.49 3.00 -13.58
C THR A 134 -11.40 1.56 -13.06
N PHE A 135 -10.70 0.70 -13.80
CA PHE A 135 -10.48 -0.69 -13.40
C PHE A 135 -9.66 -0.79 -12.11
N LEU A 136 -8.54 -0.08 -12.03
CA LEU A 136 -7.67 -0.06 -10.85
C LEU A 136 -8.40 0.44 -9.60
N VAL A 137 -9.19 1.51 -9.71
CA VAL A 137 -10.04 1.99 -8.60
C VAL A 137 -10.96 0.86 -8.10
N SER A 138 -11.61 0.13 -9.01
CA SER A 138 -12.51 -0.97 -8.64
C SER A 138 -11.78 -2.16 -8.01
N VAL A 139 -10.64 -2.55 -8.58
CA VAL A 139 -9.84 -3.69 -8.11
C VAL A 139 -9.27 -3.39 -6.73
N ILE A 140 -8.54 -2.27 -6.59
CA ILE A 140 -7.89 -1.90 -5.32
C ILE A 140 -8.94 -1.75 -4.22
N ARG A 141 -10.09 -1.12 -4.49
CA ARG A 141 -11.19 -1.01 -3.50
C ARG A 141 -11.72 -2.35 -3.01
N SER A 142 -11.65 -3.38 -3.85
CA SER A 142 -12.17 -4.72 -3.55
C SER A 142 -11.20 -5.60 -2.79
N PHE A 143 -9.93 -5.18 -2.67
CA PHE A 143 -8.89 -5.95 -2.01
C PHE A 143 -9.25 -6.24 -0.54
N ASN A 144 -9.11 -7.49 -0.15
CA ASN A 144 -9.31 -7.93 1.23
C ASN A 144 -8.28 -9.00 1.61
N PRO A 145 -7.22 -8.65 2.34
CA PRO A 145 -6.13 -9.57 2.68
C PRO A 145 -6.57 -10.78 3.52
N LYS A 146 -7.73 -10.72 4.20
CA LYS A 146 -8.27 -11.88 4.94
C LYS A 146 -8.95 -12.94 4.06
N ARG A 147 -9.34 -12.58 2.84
CA ARG A 147 -9.95 -13.52 1.88
C ARG A 147 -8.88 -14.29 1.12
N GLU A 148 -7.77 -13.64 0.82
CA GLU A 148 -6.66 -14.21 0.04
C GLU A 148 -5.80 -15.21 0.84
N THR A 149 -5.87 -15.23 2.17
CA THR A 149 -5.18 -16.24 3.02
C THR A 149 -6.00 -17.53 3.22
N ARG A 150 -6.97 -17.82 2.34
CA ARG A 150 -7.77 -19.07 2.38
C ARG A 150 -7.42 -19.94 1.19
N ASP A 151 -6.23 -20.55 1.26
CA ASP A 151 -5.90 -21.81 0.59
C ASP A 151 -5.45 -22.83 1.64
#